data_AF-A0A1C7LLT5-F1
#
_entry.id   AF-A0A1C7LLT5-F1
#
_cell.length_a   1.000
_cell.length_b   1.000
_cell.length_c   1.000
_cell.angle_alpha   90.00
_cell.angle_beta   90.00
_cell.angle_gamma   90.00
#
_symmetry.space_group_name_H-M   'P 1'
#
loop_
_entity.id
_entity.type
_entity.pdbx_description
1 polymer ?
#
loop_
_entity_poly.entity_id
_entity_poly.type
_entity_poly.pdbx_seq_one_letter_code
_entity_poly.pdbx_strand_id
1 'polypeptide(L)'
;MPRKITATSTARTVAQKRPAATARAQPSNGDEENMMEMITILQEFQKRKATALNAFSRIPKQRPLCSPRRSHDDCVRTLLGHYPALVEDLSHRRANQINEASAMLESHVAERRHSRRRLIKNAQARMDENLEHQKIAADATALIKHYKALLLS
;
A
#
# COMPACT_ATOMS: atom_id res chain seq x y z
N MET A 1 3.37 17.22 31.64
CA MET A 1 2.02 16.76 31.26
C MET A 1 2.12 15.88 30.02
N PRO A 2 2.15 14.53 30.16
CA PRO A 2 2.28 13.62 29.02
C PRO A 2 0.94 13.43 28.29
N ARG A 3 0.92 13.62 26.96
CA ARG A 3 -0.25 13.37 26.12
C ARG A 3 -0.33 11.89 25.74
N LYS A 4 -1.39 11.21 26.20
CA LYS A 4 -1.73 9.85 25.79
C LYS A 4 -2.24 9.89 24.34
N ILE A 5 -1.58 9.16 23.45
CA ILE A 5 -1.99 8.98 22.06
C ILE A 5 -2.81 7.70 22.00
N THR A 6 -4.14 7.82 21.99
CA THR A 6 -5.05 6.70 21.73
C THR A 6 -5.13 6.45 20.22
N ALA A 7 -4.58 5.32 19.79
CA ALA A 7 -4.73 4.82 18.43
C ALA A 7 -6.07 4.09 18.30
N THR A 8 -7.08 4.76 17.73
CA THR A 8 -8.36 4.15 17.36
C THR A 8 -8.23 3.50 15.99
N SER A 9 -7.97 2.19 15.97
CA SER A 9 -8.01 1.35 14.77
C SER A 9 -9.46 0.94 14.51
N THR A 10 -10.13 1.62 13.56
CA THR A 10 -11.46 1.24 13.10
C THR A 10 -11.33 0.56 11.74
N ALA A 11 -11.19 -0.77 11.76
CA ALA A 11 -11.31 -1.60 10.57
C ALA A 11 -12.78 -1.60 10.11
N ARG A 12 -13.04 -0.97 8.96
CA ARG A 12 -14.39 -0.88 8.35
C ARG A 12 -14.47 -1.89 7.21
N THR A 13 -15.08 -3.04 7.49
CA THR A 13 -15.53 -4.01 6.49
C THR A 13 -16.70 -3.41 5.71
N VAL A 14 -16.43 -2.95 4.49
CA VAL A 14 -17.46 -2.48 3.56
C VAL A 14 -18.04 -3.70 2.83
N ALA A 15 -19.25 -4.11 3.23
CA ALA A 15 -20.06 -5.06 2.49
C ALA A 15 -20.54 -4.41 1.18
N GLN A 16 -19.90 -4.76 0.06
CA GLN A 16 -20.33 -4.37 -1.28
C GLN A 16 -21.51 -5.24 -1.72
N LYS A 17 -22.70 -4.64 -1.76
CA LYS A 17 -23.91 -5.18 -2.39
C LYS A 17 -23.75 -5.06 -3.91
N ARG A 18 -23.50 -6.18 -4.60
CA ARG A 18 -23.43 -6.26 -6.07
C ARG A 18 -24.84 -6.24 -6.66
N PRO A 19 -25.13 -5.43 -7.69
CA PRO A 19 -26.36 -5.56 -8.47
C PRO A 19 -26.23 -6.73 -9.47
N ALA A 20 -27.30 -7.52 -9.55
CA ALA A 20 -27.47 -8.58 -10.53
C ALA A 20 -27.74 -7.96 -11.90
N ALA A 21 -26.78 -8.07 -12.81
CA ALA A 21 -26.96 -7.80 -14.23
C ALA A 21 -26.61 -9.06 -15.00
N THR A 22 -27.67 -9.67 -15.56
CA THR A 22 -27.65 -10.74 -16.55
C THR A 22 -26.77 -10.32 -17.73
N ALA A 23 -25.62 -10.98 -17.89
CA ALA A 23 -24.79 -10.88 -19.08
C ALA A 23 -24.58 -12.27 -19.68
N ARG A 24 -24.98 -12.36 -20.95
CA ARG A 24 -24.95 -13.50 -21.86
C ARG A 24 -23.49 -13.94 -22.04
N ALA A 25 -23.15 -15.15 -21.61
CA ALA A 25 -21.82 -15.73 -21.77
C ALA A 25 -21.53 -16.02 -23.24
N GLN A 26 -20.56 -15.31 -23.81
CA GLN A 26 -19.80 -15.80 -24.95
C GLN A 26 -18.52 -16.45 -24.40
N PRO A 27 -18.17 -17.69 -24.81
CA PRO A 27 -16.90 -18.30 -24.47
C PRO A 27 -15.79 -17.55 -25.19
N SER A 28 -15.03 -16.76 -24.42
CA SER A 28 -13.84 -16.05 -24.87
C SER A 28 -12.67 -17.05 -24.93
N ASN A 29 -12.18 -17.34 -26.13
CA ASN A 29 -10.96 -18.14 -26.38
C ASN A 29 -9.66 -17.41 -25.95
N GLY A 30 -9.72 -16.50 -24.97
CA GLY A 30 -8.61 -15.65 -24.54
C GLY A 30 -7.76 -16.20 -23.39
N ASP A 31 -8.08 -17.39 -22.87
CA ASP A 31 -7.40 -17.94 -21.69
C ASP A 31 -6.11 -18.71 -22.05
N GLU A 32 -5.95 -19.16 -23.30
CA GLU A 32 -4.74 -19.89 -23.73
C GLU A 32 -3.53 -18.97 -23.93
N GLU A 33 -3.74 -17.76 -24.46
CA GLU A 33 -2.68 -16.78 -24.72
C GLU A 33 -2.07 -16.27 -23.40
N ASN A 34 -2.92 -16.05 -22.39
CA ASN A 34 -2.51 -15.61 -21.05
C ASN A 34 -1.74 -16.72 -20.27
N MET A 35 -2.11 -18.00 -20.45
CA MET A 35 -1.34 -19.11 -19.87
C MET A 35 0.03 -19.26 -20.53
N MET A 36 0.12 -19.05 -21.85
CA MET A 36 1.39 -19.12 -22.57
C MET A 36 2.33 -18.01 -22.13
N GLU A 37 1.82 -16.79 -21.95
CA GLU A 37 2.59 -15.66 -21.41
C GLU A 37 3.09 -15.91 -19.98
N MET A 38 2.23 -16.48 -19.11
CA MET A 38 2.62 -16.84 -17.74
C MET A 38 3.73 -17.92 -17.70
N ILE A 39 3.66 -18.91 -18.60
CA ILE A 39 4.71 -19.95 -18.72
C ILE A 39 6.03 -19.31 -19.16
N THR A 40 6.01 -18.39 -20.13
CA THR A 40 7.21 -17.68 -20.59
C THR A 40 7.84 -16.86 -19.46
N ILE A 41 7.04 -16.15 -18.66
CA ILE A 41 7.53 -15.37 -17.51
C ILE A 41 8.18 -16.26 -16.45
N LEU A 42 7.58 -17.41 -16.13
CA LEU A 42 8.15 -18.39 -15.19
C LEU A 42 9.49 -18.95 -15.70
N GLN A 43 9.59 -19.22 -17.00
CA GLN A 43 10.81 -19.72 -17.62
C GLN A 43 11.93 -18.67 -17.61
N GLU A 44 11.61 -17.40 -17.90
CA GLU A 44 12.52 -16.27 -17.76
C GLU A 44 13.02 -16.11 -16.32
N PHE A 45 12.12 -16.24 -15.34
CA PHE A 45 12.48 -16.11 -13.92
C PHE A 45 13.45 -17.23 -13.48
N GLN A 46 13.18 -18.48 -13.88
CA GLN A 46 14.09 -19.59 -13.62
C GLN A 46 15.43 -19.42 -14.32
N LYS A 47 15.43 -18.93 -15.57
CA LYS A 47 16.66 -18.62 -16.33
C LYS A 47 17.50 -17.57 -15.62
N ARG A 48 16.90 -16.46 -15.16
CA ARG A 48 17.60 -15.41 -14.40
C ARG A 48 18.15 -15.92 -13.06
N LYS A 49 17.44 -16.82 -12.39
CA LYS A 49 17.87 -17.42 -11.12
C LYS A 49 19.12 -18.31 -11.30
N ALA A 50 19.21 -19.04 -12.42
CA ALA A 50 20.39 -19.86 -12.74
C ALA A 50 21.62 -19.00 -13.08
N THR A 51 21.46 -17.89 -13.80
CA THR A 51 22.58 -16.98 -14.11
C THR A 51 23.11 -16.27 -12.87
N ALA A 52 22.24 -15.92 -11.91
CA ALA A 52 22.65 -15.29 -10.65
C ALA A 52 23.51 -16.22 -9.75
N LEU A 53 23.20 -17.53 -9.73
CA LEU A 53 23.97 -18.49 -8.95
C LEU A 53 25.36 -18.78 -9.55
N ASN A 54 25.50 -18.73 -10.88
CA ASN A 54 26.80 -18.88 -11.55
C ASN A 54 27.69 -17.63 -11.46
N ALA A 55 27.14 -16.45 -11.20
CA ALA A 55 27.93 -15.26 -10.92
C ALA A 55 28.58 -15.29 -9.51
N PHE A 56 28.00 -16.05 -8.57
CA PHE A 56 28.51 -16.16 -7.20
C PHE A 56 29.67 -17.15 -7.02
N SER A 57 29.92 -18.05 -7.97
CA SER A 57 31.01 -19.03 -7.90
C SER A 57 32.38 -18.46 -8.29
N ARG A 58 32.44 -17.19 -8.69
CA ARG A 58 33.69 -16.45 -8.99
C ARG A 58 34.16 -15.56 -7.84
N ILE A 59 33.76 -15.85 -6.60
CA ILE A 59 34.48 -15.30 -5.44
C ILE A 59 35.81 -16.08 -5.36
N PRO A 60 36.97 -15.45 -5.60
CA PRO A 60 38.25 -16.13 -5.48
C PRO A 60 38.35 -16.72 -4.08
N LYS A 61 38.64 -18.02 -4.00
CA LYS A 61 38.94 -18.73 -2.74
C LYS A 61 39.91 -17.87 -1.94
N GLN A 62 39.43 -17.27 -0.84
CA GLN A 62 40.24 -16.43 0.01
C GLN A 62 41.40 -17.29 0.51
N ARG A 63 42.62 -16.94 0.07
CA ARG A 63 43.86 -17.44 0.67
C ARG A 63 43.82 -17.11 2.17
N PRO A 64 44.41 -17.96 3.04
CA PRO A 64 44.43 -17.73 4.46
C PRO A 64 45.00 -16.34 4.74
N LEU A 65 44.10 -15.47 5.20
CA LEU A 65 44.35 -14.08 5.50
C LEU A 65 45.36 -14.02 6.64
N CYS A 66 46.59 -13.63 6.30
CA CYS A 66 47.43 -12.67 7.01
C CYS A 66 47.72 -12.88 8.53
N SER A 67 48.89 -12.42 8.98
CA SER A 67 49.29 -12.50 10.39
C SER A 67 48.27 -11.82 11.34
N PRO A 68 47.93 -12.41 12.50
CA PRO A 68 46.58 -12.30 13.09
C PRO A 68 46.15 -10.96 13.71
N ARG A 69 46.96 -9.89 13.69
CA ARG A 69 46.58 -8.63 14.38
C ARG A 69 46.85 -7.36 13.60
N ARG A 70 48.06 -7.18 13.05
CA ARG A 70 48.41 -5.94 12.36
C ARG A 70 47.64 -5.73 11.05
N SER A 71 47.39 -6.80 10.30
CA SER A 71 46.59 -6.74 9.06
C SER A 71 45.11 -6.48 9.32
N HIS A 72 44.60 -6.85 10.50
CA HIS A 72 43.20 -6.64 10.84
C HIS A 72 42.92 -5.16 11.12
N ASP A 73 43.84 -4.47 11.82
CA ASP A 73 43.71 -3.05 12.11
C ASP A 73 43.72 -2.20 10.83
N ASP A 74 44.57 -2.53 9.85
CA ASP A 74 44.59 -1.85 8.56
C ASP A 74 43.33 -2.13 7.73
N CYS A 75 42.78 -3.35 7.82
CA CYS A 75 41.52 -3.71 7.17
C CYS A 75 40.34 -2.93 7.77
N VAL A 76 40.23 -2.89 9.11
CA VAL A 76 39.19 -2.12 9.81
C VAL A 76 39.35 -0.63 9.53
N ARG A 77 40.58 -0.09 9.55
CA ARG A 77 40.83 1.32 9.24
C ARG A 77 40.43 1.67 7.80
N THR A 78 40.72 0.79 6.84
CA THR A 78 40.31 0.96 5.44
C THR A 78 38.79 0.93 5.32
N LEU A 79 38.12 -0.05 5.93
CA LEU A 79 36.66 -0.14 5.96
C LEU A 79 36.03 1.11 6.58
N LEU A 80 36.57 1.57 7.71
CA LEU A 80 36.09 2.77 8.39
C LEU A 80 36.31 4.03 7.56
N GLY A 81 37.41 4.10 6.80
CA GLY A 81 37.69 5.20 5.89
C GLY A 81 36.70 5.34 4.73
N HIS A 82 35.99 4.27 4.35
CA HIS A 82 34.98 4.33 3.30
C HIS A 82 33.61 4.85 3.78
N TYR A 83 33.29 4.73 5.07
CA TYR A 83 31.97 5.15 5.58
C TYR A 83 31.68 6.65 5.42
N PRO A 84 32.61 7.59 5.67
CA PRO A 84 32.34 9.00 5.49
C PRO A 84 31.81 9.34 4.09
N ALA A 85 32.49 8.87 3.04
CA ALA A 85 32.07 9.09 1.65
C ALA A 85 30.70 8.45 1.36
N LEU A 86 30.48 7.21 1.83
CA LEU A 86 29.19 6.54 1.65
C LEU A 86 28.04 7.28 2.37
N VAL A 87 28.30 7.77 3.59
CA VAL A 87 27.30 8.51 4.38
C VAL A 87 27.00 9.85 3.72
N GLU A 88 28.01 10.56 3.23
CA GLU A 88 27.84 11.82 2.51
C GLU A 88 27.01 11.62 1.24
N ASP A 89 27.34 10.64 0.40
CA ASP A 89 26.58 10.29 -0.81
C ASP A 89 25.12 9.93 -0.50
N LEU A 90 24.89 9.09 0.52
CA LEU A 90 23.55 8.72 0.95
C LEU A 90 22.77 9.93 1.50
N SER A 91 23.44 10.83 2.23
CA SER A 91 22.81 12.03 2.77
C SER A 91 22.31 12.94 1.65
N HIS A 92 23.12 13.16 0.61
CA HIS A 92 22.74 13.98 -0.55
C HIS A 92 21.62 13.35 -1.35
N ARG A 93 21.70 12.04 -1.63
CA ARG A 93 20.62 11.32 -2.33
C ARG A 93 19.30 11.40 -1.59
N ARG A 94 19.33 11.20 -0.25
CA ARG A 94 18.14 11.30 0.59
C ARG A 94 17.57 12.72 0.61
N ALA A 95 18.43 13.73 0.72
CA ALA A 95 18.01 15.13 0.67
C ALA A 95 17.33 15.45 -0.67
N ASN A 96 17.91 15.00 -1.79
CA ASN A 96 17.32 15.21 -3.11
C ASN A 96 15.94 14.54 -3.24
N GLN A 97 15.78 13.30 -2.77
CA GLN A 97 14.49 12.61 -2.77
C GLN A 97 13.44 13.33 -1.90
N ILE A 98 13.83 13.84 -0.73
CA ILE A 98 12.95 14.62 0.14
C ILE A 98 12.53 15.92 -0.55
N ASN A 99 13.47 16.63 -1.17
CA ASN A 99 13.20 17.88 -1.87
C ASN A 99 12.29 17.66 -3.09
N GLU A 100 12.53 16.61 -3.87
CA GLU A 100 11.70 16.22 -5.01
C GLU A 100 10.26 15.90 -4.56
N ALA A 101 10.12 15.05 -3.54
CA ALA A 101 8.80 14.73 -2.98
C ALA A 101 8.09 15.97 -2.42
N SER A 102 8.82 16.89 -1.79
CA SER A 102 8.28 18.14 -1.26
C SER A 102 7.80 19.04 -2.38
N ALA A 103 8.59 19.20 -3.44
CA ALA A 103 8.24 19.99 -4.62
C ALA A 103 6.98 19.45 -5.30
N MET A 104 6.83 18.13 -5.43
CA MET A 104 5.59 17.52 -5.94
C MET A 104 4.39 17.81 -5.03
N LEU A 105 4.55 17.76 -3.70
CA LEU A 105 3.45 18.08 -2.80
C LEU A 105 3.05 19.56 -2.86
N GLU A 106 4.00 20.45 -3.09
CA GLU A 106 3.78 21.89 -3.24
C GLU A 106 3.09 22.23 -4.57
N SER A 107 3.47 21.60 -5.68
CA SER A 107 2.84 21.82 -6.99
C SER A 107 1.34 21.43 -6.99
N HIS A 108 0.95 20.44 -6.19
CA HIS A 108 -0.42 19.92 -6.13
C HIS A 108 -1.24 20.42 -4.92
N VAL A 109 -0.89 21.54 -4.28
CA VAL A 109 -1.62 22.06 -3.10
C VAL A 109 -3.09 22.36 -3.40
N ALA A 110 -3.39 22.99 -4.55
CA ALA A 110 -4.75 23.35 -4.93
C ALA A 110 -5.64 22.11 -5.13
N GLU A 111 -5.14 21.11 -5.85
CA GLU A 111 -5.81 19.83 -6.09
C GLU A 111 -6.05 19.05 -4.80
N ARG A 112 -5.04 18.98 -3.91
CA ARG A 112 -5.20 18.35 -2.59
C ARG A 112 -6.28 19.04 -1.76
N ARG A 113 -6.30 20.38 -1.76
CA ARG A 113 -7.33 21.16 -1.07
C ARG A 113 -8.71 20.93 -1.66
N HIS A 114 -8.83 20.85 -2.99
CA HIS A 114 -10.06 20.54 -3.69
C HIS A 114 -10.57 19.13 -3.34
N SER A 115 -9.70 18.12 -3.46
CA SER A 115 -10.00 16.72 -3.10
C SER A 115 -10.45 16.60 -1.65
N ARG A 116 -9.75 17.26 -0.72
CA ARG A 116 -10.15 17.30 0.71
C ARG A 116 -11.53 17.90 0.90
N ARG A 117 -11.82 19.05 0.27
CA ARG A 117 -13.16 19.69 0.34
C ARG A 117 -14.24 18.76 -0.21
N ARG A 118 -13.99 18.10 -1.34
CA ARG A 118 -14.91 17.13 -1.94
C ARG A 118 -15.18 15.96 -1.00
N LEU A 119 -14.15 15.38 -0.39
CA LEU A 119 -14.32 14.27 0.57
C LEU A 119 -15.13 14.68 1.79
N ILE A 120 -14.89 15.88 2.34
CA ILE A 120 -15.66 16.41 3.47
C ILE A 120 -17.14 16.58 3.08
N LYS A 121 -17.42 17.21 1.93
CA LYS A 121 -18.80 17.37 1.43
C LYS A 121 -19.49 16.03 1.24
N ASN A 122 -18.80 15.05 0.64
CA ASN A 122 -19.34 13.71 0.45
C ASN A 122 -19.62 13.00 1.77
N ALA A 123 -18.76 13.17 2.78
CA ALA A 123 -18.97 12.60 4.11
C ALA A 123 -20.20 13.23 4.79
N GLN A 124 -20.35 14.56 4.69
CA GLN A 124 -21.52 15.27 5.22
C GLN A 124 -22.82 14.81 4.56
N ALA A 125 -22.87 14.79 3.22
CA ALA A 125 -24.04 14.31 2.49
C ALA A 125 -24.47 12.90 2.93
N ARG A 126 -23.52 11.97 3.09
CA ARG A 126 -23.81 10.62 3.59
C ARG A 126 -24.30 10.59 5.03
N MET A 127 -23.85 11.51 5.89
CA MET A 127 -24.37 11.60 7.26
C MET A 127 -25.81 12.08 7.27
N ASP A 128 -26.12 13.08 6.44
CA ASP A 128 -27.47 13.64 6.33
C ASP A 128 -28.46 12.61 5.75
N GLU A 129 -28.09 11.92 4.67
CA GLU A 129 -28.87 10.80 4.09
C GLU A 129 -29.16 9.72 5.14
N ASN A 130 -28.17 9.33 5.94
CA ASN A 130 -28.36 8.33 6.99
C ASN A 130 -29.32 8.80 8.09
N LEU A 131 -29.28 10.10 8.43
CA LEU A 131 -30.18 10.68 9.41
C LEU A 131 -31.62 10.71 8.88
N GLU A 132 -31.81 11.04 7.60
CA GLU A 132 -33.12 10.96 6.94
C GLU A 132 -33.65 9.53 6.89
N HIS A 133 -32.81 8.55 6.54
CA HIS A 133 -33.20 7.14 6.58
C HIS A 133 -33.62 6.67 7.98
N GLN A 134 -32.91 7.12 9.03
CA GLN A 134 -33.29 6.81 10.42
C GLN A 134 -34.64 7.39 10.80
N LYS A 135 -34.95 8.63 10.38
CA LYS A 135 -36.26 9.25 10.60
C LYS A 135 -37.37 8.44 9.92
N ILE A 136 -37.21 8.11 8.65
CA ILE A 136 -38.18 7.31 7.89
C ILE A 136 -38.41 5.95 8.56
N ALA A 137 -37.33 5.29 9.00
CA ALA A 137 -37.43 4.01 9.70
C ALA A 137 -38.16 4.11 11.05
N ALA A 138 -37.95 5.19 11.80
CA ALA A 138 -38.64 5.46 13.05
C ALA A 138 -40.15 5.70 12.81
N ASP A 139 -40.51 6.52 11.83
CA ASP A 139 -41.90 6.82 11.47
C ASP A 139 -42.62 5.57 10.97
N ALA A 140 -41.98 4.78 10.10
CA ALA A 140 -42.53 3.50 9.64
C ALA A 140 -42.76 2.53 10.80
N THR A 141 -41.83 2.48 11.77
CA THR A 141 -41.98 1.66 12.97
C THR A 141 -43.16 2.11 13.83
N ALA A 142 -43.35 3.43 14.00
CA ALA A 142 -44.48 3.99 14.73
C ALA A 142 -45.82 3.66 14.04
N LEU A 143 -45.87 3.79 12.72
CA LEU A 143 -47.05 3.48 11.91
C LEU A 143 -47.43 2.00 12.01
N ILE A 144 -46.46 1.09 11.88
CA ILE A 144 -46.67 -0.35 12.04
C ILE A 144 -47.23 -0.67 13.43
N LYS A 145 -46.66 -0.07 14.49
CA LYS A 145 -47.15 -0.27 15.87
C LYS A 145 -48.60 0.18 16.02
N HIS A 146 -48.95 1.34 15.46
CA HIS A 146 -50.31 1.86 15.51
C HIS A 146 -51.32 0.92 14.81
N TYR A 147 -51.02 0.47 13.58
CA TYR A 147 -51.89 -0.47 12.88
C TYR A 147 -52.02 -1.81 13.58
N LYS A 148 -50.94 -2.34 14.17
CA LYS A 148 -51.00 -3.57 14.96
C LYS A 148 -51.94 -3.43 16.17
N ALA A 149 -51.95 -2.27 16.84
CA ALA A 149 -52.85 -2.04 17.96
C ALA A 149 -54.32 -2.06 17.52
N LEU A 150 -54.65 -1.47 16.37
CA LEU A 150 -56.01 -1.46 15.82
C LEU A 150 -56.51 -2.83 15.37
N LEU A 151 -55.62 -3.72 14.95
CA LEU A 151 -56.00 -5.08 14.50
C LEU A 151 -56.17 -6.08 15.66
N LEU A 152 -55.62 -5.76 16.83
CA LEU A 152 -55.68 -6.62 18.02
C LEU A 152 -56.74 -6.17 19.04
N SER A 153 -57.36 -5.01 18.82
CA SER A 153 -58.54 -4.55 19.56
C SER A 153 -59.82 -5.17 19.01
#